data_AF-A0A067T5B5-F1
#
_entry.id   AF-A0A067T5B5-F1
#
_cell.length_a   1.000
_cell.length_b   1.000
_cell.length_c   1.000
_cell.angle_alpha   90.00
_cell.angle_beta   90.00
_cell.angle_gamma   90.00
#
_symmetry.space_group_name_H-M   'P 1'
#
loop_
_entity.id
_entity.type
_entity.pdbx_description
1 polymer ?
#
loop_
_entity_poly.entity_id
_entity_poly.type
_entity_poly.pdbx_seq_one_letter_code
_entity_poly.pdbx_strand_id
1 'polypeptide(L)'
;MPLPPQNHLAWKISITLVHFLSLSSTVVRIGHRLRTSRSWWDDYVVVLPWSLDVIYVISMWAKYKNHDISWYIPDPPGFVYSAWFECFLYFTEIWFSRISLALSVARIFLPGHRYRIWTFIFAAILFLLYLASLLITTFACSGSPWWNLDFSHCVTTASGADIGSIVGVTIDFAADAVLVVAPLLMFWKIDFPPRQRVLVLVLFSSSIITMIASALYCIIWYAASRFGADSRLLFTMMSHLQATLSLLVCNLLVVTMLIYRKLRGSEEILQARAARHLTDSEKRTTHETRRTAEDPGNYTTTAPSYTVIPISSASDSSGRQTSTLSSRPFSNASEAIASSYYSNSFLTDSTTQDSGRS
;
A
#
# COMPACT_ATOMS: atom_id res chain seq x y z
N MET A 1 40.93 -7.05 -1.39
CA MET A 1 41.29 -5.76 -2.04
C MET A 1 40.68 -4.65 -1.18
N PRO A 2 41.41 -3.54 -0.95
CA PRO A 2 40.79 -2.33 -0.39
C PRO A 2 39.75 -1.78 -1.37
N LEU A 3 38.74 -1.09 -0.85
CA LEU A 3 37.74 -0.40 -1.66
C LEU A 3 38.39 0.85 -2.31
N PRO A 4 37.96 1.26 -3.52
CA PRO A 4 38.41 2.53 -4.09
C PRO A 4 37.91 3.69 -3.22
N PRO A 5 38.67 4.81 -3.11
CA PRO A 5 38.35 5.92 -2.23
C PRO A 5 36.95 6.47 -2.50
N GLN A 6 36.14 6.55 -1.45
CA GLN A 6 34.73 6.94 -1.53
C GLN A 6 34.54 8.43 -1.23
N ASN A 7 33.64 9.09 -1.95
CA ASN A 7 33.25 10.46 -1.64
C ASN A 7 32.14 10.46 -0.59
N HIS A 8 32.52 10.56 0.69
CA HIS A 8 31.59 10.57 1.83
C HIS A 8 30.53 11.67 1.73
N LEU A 9 30.88 12.85 1.19
CA LEU A 9 29.94 13.96 1.03
C LEU A 9 28.88 13.65 -0.03
N ALA A 10 29.28 13.08 -1.16
CA ALA A 10 28.35 12.67 -2.23
C ALA A 10 27.35 11.61 -1.74
N TRP A 11 27.82 10.64 -0.94
CA TRP A 11 26.97 9.65 -0.28
C TRP A 11 25.93 10.31 0.65
N LYS A 12 26.38 11.16 1.58
CA LYS A 12 25.48 11.88 2.52
C LYS A 12 24.44 12.73 1.79
N ILE A 13 24.83 13.49 0.77
CA ILE A 13 23.90 14.28 -0.05
C ILE A 13 22.88 13.38 -0.74
N SER A 14 23.33 12.33 -1.42
CA SER A 14 22.46 11.40 -2.16
C SER A 14 21.40 10.76 -1.26
N ILE A 15 21.82 10.24 -0.10
CA ILE A 15 20.91 9.66 0.90
C ILE A 15 19.89 10.70 1.40
N THR A 16 20.31 11.93 1.69
CA THR A 16 19.39 12.97 2.18
C THR A 16 18.36 13.43 1.17
N LEU A 17 18.66 13.37 -0.14
CA LEU A 17 17.67 13.62 -1.19
C LEU A 17 16.59 12.53 -1.22
N VAL A 18 16.96 11.27 -0.98
CA VAL A 18 16.00 10.16 -0.90
C VAL A 18 15.14 10.30 0.37
N HIS A 19 15.72 10.68 1.51
CA HIS A 19 14.96 10.99 2.72
C HIS A 19 13.96 12.14 2.49
N PHE A 20 14.42 13.26 1.91
CA PHE A 20 13.55 14.39 1.60
C PHE A 20 12.39 14.02 0.67
N LEU A 21 12.63 13.16 -0.32
CA LEU A 21 11.59 12.63 -1.21
C LEU A 21 10.58 11.75 -0.44
N SER A 22 11.05 10.89 0.46
CA SER A 22 10.23 10.03 1.32
C SER A 22 9.34 10.86 2.25
N LEU A 23 9.93 11.78 3.02
CA LEU A 23 9.25 12.71 3.92
C LEU A 23 8.17 13.53 3.18
N SER A 24 8.52 14.07 2.00
CA SER A 24 7.59 14.82 1.15
C SER A 24 6.42 13.96 0.68
N SER A 25 6.69 12.71 0.30
CA SER A 25 5.66 11.73 -0.10
C SER A 25 4.68 11.43 1.04
N THR A 26 5.18 11.28 2.28
CA THR A 26 4.33 11.11 3.47
C THR A 26 3.44 12.34 3.71
N VAL A 27 3.99 13.56 3.59
CA VAL A 27 3.21 14.80 3.78
C VAL A 27 2.10 14.91 2.73
N VAL A 28 2.37 14.59 1.47
CA VAL A 28 1.36 14.55 0.40
C VAL A 28 0.25 13.53 0.70
N ARG A 29 0.63 12.32 1.17
CA ARG A 29 -0.31 11.28 1.60
C ARG A 29 -1.22 11.76 2.74
N ILE A 30 -0.64 12.28 3.81
CA ILE A 30 -1.39 12.74 5.00
C ILE A 30 -2.30 13.91 4.61
N GLY A 31 -1.78 14.95 3.98
CA GLY A 31 -2.53 16.15 3.60
C GLY A 31 -3.72 15.83 2.69
N HIS A 32 -3.55 14.93 1.71
CA HIS A 32 -4.65 14.48 0.87
C HIS A 32 -5.74 13.73 1.67
N ARG A 33 -5.35 12.84 2.59
CA ARG A 33 -6.31 12.02 3.35
C ARG A 33 -7.06 12.82 4.41
N LEU A 34 -6.40 13.78 5.06
CA LEU A 34 -7.02 14.80 5.91
C LEU A 34 -8.07 15.61 5.11
N ARG A 35 -7.69 16.13 3.93
CA ARG A 35 -8.61 16.85 3.04
C ARG A 35 -9.80 16.01 2.57
N THR A 36 -9.65 14.69 2.49
CA THR A 36 -10.74 13.77 2.10
C THR A 36 -11.56 13.29 3.32
N SER A 37 -11.30 13.78 4.54
CA SER A 37 -11.96 13.36 5.80
C SER A 37 -11.97 11.84 5.98
N ARG A 38 -10.87 11.18 5.61
CA ARG A 38 -10.77 9.71 5.50
C ARG A 38 -9.58 9.16 6.28
N SER A 39 -9.23 9.75 7.42
CA SER A 39 -8.17 9.25 8.32
C SER A 39 -8.52 7.87 8.89
N TRP A 40 -7.62 6.90 8.74
CA TRP A 40 -7.71 5.55 9.31
C TRP A 40 -6.45 5.24 10.14
N TRP A 41 -6.43 4.09 10.84
CA TRP A 41 -5.25 3.62 11.62
C TRP A 41 -3.92 3.71 10.87
N ASP A 42 -3.93 3.34 9.58
CA ASP A 42 -2.85 3.53 8.60
C ASP A 42 -2.15 4.91 8.67
N ASP A 43 -2.95 5.97 8.82
CA ASP A 43 -2.53 7.37 8.74
C ASP A 43 -1.91 7.87 10.04
N TYR A 44 -2.21 7.22 11.17
CA TYR A 44 -1.52 7.46 12.44
C TYR A 44 -0.24 6.63 12.53
N VAL A 45 -0.27 5.38 12.04
CA VAL A 45 0.89 4.48 12.02
C VAL A 45 2.04 5.05 11.18
N VAL A 46 1.76 5.74 10.06
CA VAL A 46 2.81 6.35 9.21
C VAL A 46 3.44 7.63 9.79
N VAL A 47 2.80 8.29 10.77
CA VAL A 47 3.38 9.48 11.42
C VAL A 47 4.59 9.11 12.27
N LEU A 48 4.59 7.93 12.89
CA LEU A 48 5.73 7.46 13.69
C LEU A 48 7.02 7.31 12.86
N PRO A 49 7.10 6.47 11.80
CA PRO A 49 8.31 6.34 10.99
C PRO A 49 8.69 7.67 10.33
N TRP A 50 7.74 8.50 9.90
CA TRP A 50 8.03 9.85 9.40
C TRP A 50 8.73 10.75 10.43
N SER A 51 8.27 10.74 11.68
CA SER A 51 8.90 11.54 12.74
C SER A 51 10.29 11.03 13.12
N LEU A 52 10.49 9.71 13.07
CA LEU A 52 11.78 9.08 13.37
C LEU A 52 12.78 9.21 12.21
N ASP A 53 12.31 9.21 10.97
CA ASP A 53 13.12 9.45 9.76
C ASP A 53 13.79 10.85 9.80
N VAL A 54 13.04 11.89 10.20
CA VAL A 54 13.60 13.22 10.46
C VAL A 54 14.73 13.17 11.50
N ILE A 55 14.53 12.43 12.60
CA ILE A 55 15.55 12.25 13.65
C ILE A 55 16.75 11.46 13.10
N TYR A 56 16.53 10.46 12.25
CA TYR A 56 17.57 9.59 11.70
C TYR A 56 18.50 10.37 10.75
N VAL A 57 17.94 11.21 9.88
CA VAL A 57 18.71 12.16 9.04
C VAL A 57 19.53 13.13 9.88
N ILE A 58 18.92 13.74 10.90
CA ILE A 58 19.61 14.72 11.77
C ILE A 58 20.75 14.04 12.53
N SER A 59 20.51 12.83 13.06
CA SER A 59 21.51 12.03 13.79
C SER A 59 22.68 11.66 12.88
N MET A 60 22.43 11.24 11.64
CA MET A 60 23.48 10.96 10.64
C MET A 60 24.37 12.19 10.38
N TRP A 61 23.77 13.38 10.17
CA TRP A 61 24.55 14.61 9.95
C TRP A 61 25.34 15.05 11.17
N ALA A 62 24.75 14.93 12.36
CA ALA A 62 25.38 15.32 13.62
C ALA A 62 26.54 14.37 13.99
N LYS A 63 26.33 13.05 13.89
CA LYS A 63 27.32 12.00 14.19
C LYS A 63 28.56 12.11 13.30
N TYR A 64 28.34 12.26 11.99
CA TYR A 64 29.39 12.29 10.97
C TYR A 64 29.66 13.72 10.46
N LYS A 65 29.61 14.73 11.34
CA LYS A 65 29.83 16.14 10.96
C LYS A 65 31.29 16.44 10.61
N ASN A 66 32.20 16.02 11.49
CA ASN A 66 33.64 16.32 11.44
C ASN A 66 34.51 15.06 11.28
N HIS A 67 33.88 13.90 11.04
CA HIS A 67 34.52 12.58 11.06
C HIS A 67 34.12 11.77 9.84
N ASP A 68 35.07 11.04 9.28
CA ASP A 68 34.82 10.06 8.24
C ASP A 68 34.10 8.83 8.80
N ILE A 69 33.32 8.15 7.95
CA ILE A 69 32.53 6.99 8.34
C ILE A 69 33.40 5.74 8.25
N SER A 70 34.18 5.48 9.31
CA SER A 70 35.15 4.38 9.42
C SER A 70 35.00 3.60 10.72
N TRP A 71 35.36 2.32 10.72
CA TRP A 71 35.37 1.49 11.94
C TRP A 71 36.46 1.88 12.95
N TYR A 72 37.50 2.62 12.52
CA TYR A 72 38.58 3.06 13.40
C TYR A 72 38.29 4.34 14.19
N ILE A 73 37.27 5.11 13.79
CA ILE A 73 36.91 6.37 14.46
C ILE A 73 35.77 6.05 15.44
N PRO A 74 35.98 6.24 16.76
CA PRO A 74 34.95 5.99 17.75
C PRO A 74 33.79 6.97 17.59
N ASP A 75 32.58 6.52 17.86
CA ASP A 75 31.40 7.36 17.76
C ASP A 75 31.38 8.44 18.84
N PRO A 76 30.79 9.63 18.57
CA PRO A 76 30.63 10.67 19.58
C PRO A 76 29.84 10.15 20.80
N PRO A 77 30.24 10.48 22.04
CA PRO A 77 29.54 10.00 23.22
C PRO A 77 28.13 10.57 23.31
N GLY A 78 27.14 9.70 23.48
CA GLY A 78 25.75 10.09 23.71
C GLY A 78 24.74 9.04 23.23
N PHE A 79 23.60 8.97 23.89
CA PHE A 79 22.52 8.02 23.55
C PHE A 79 22.06 8.14 22.09
N VAL A 80 21.92 9.36 21.57
CA VAL A 80 21.46 9.66 20.20
C VAL A 80 22.45 9.19 19.12
N TYR A 81 23.71 8.96 19.47
CA TYR A 81 24.74 8.49 18.53
C TYR A 81 25.05 7.00 18.67
N SER A 82 24.40 6.30 19.61
CA SER A 82 24.69 4.91 19.89
C SER A 82 24.16 3.99 18.80
N ALA A 83 24.84 2.85 18.60
CA ALA A 83 24.40 1.82 17.67
C ALA A 83 23.01 1.28 18.01
N TRP A 84 22.64 1.20 19.31
CA TRP A 84 21.29 0.79 19.72
C TRP A 84 20.23 1.75 19.18
N PHE A 85 20.46 3.06 19.30
CA PHE A 85 19.50 4.08 18.86
C PHE A 85 19.39 4.12 17.33
N GLU A 86 20.50 3.96 16.60
CA GLU A 86 20.48 3.80 15.13
C GLU A 86 19.70 2.54 14.71
N CYS A 87 19.92 1.38 15.35
CA CYS A 87 19.14 0.17 15.11
C CYS A 87 17.65 0.37 15.45
N PHE A 88 17.33 1.05 16.55
CA PHE A 88 15.96 1.37 16.93
C PHE A 88 15.25 2.22 15.88
N LEU A 89 15.89 3.29 15.38
CA LEU A 89 15.35 4.12 14.30
C LEU A 89 15.12 3.29 13.03
N TYR A 90 16.16 2.58 12.57
CA TYR A 90 16.13 1.72 11.40
C TYR A 90 14.99 0.68 11.44
N PHE A 91 14.90 -0.10 12.53
CA PHE A 91 13.85 -1.11 12.66
C PHE A 91 12.47 -0.46 12.76
N THR A 92 12.31 0.60 13.55
CA THR A 92 10.99 1.24 13.70
C THR A 92 10.52 1.82 12.37
N GLU A 93 11.41 2.42 11.58
CA GLU A 93 11.07 2.95 10.26
C GLU A 93 10.60 1.85 9.30
N ILE A 94 11.36 0.77 9.15
CA ILE A 94 11.02 -0.36 8.25
C ILE A 94 9.73 -1.05 8.69
N TRP A 95 9.66 -1.47 9.96
CA TRP A 95 8.55 -2.28 10.44
C TRP A 95 7.23 -1.49 10.47
N PHE A 96 7.22 -0.23 10.90
CA PHE A 96 6.01 0.59 10.84
C PHE A 96 5.62 0.97 9.40
N SER A 97 6.58 1.12 8.49
CA SER A 97 6.29 1.29 7.06
C SER A 97 5.61 0.04 6.47
N ARG A 98 6.08 -1.17 6.81
CA ARG A 98 5.41 -2.43 6.40
C ARG A 98 4.03 -2.61 7.04
N ILE A 99 3.87 -2.29 8.33
CA ILE A 99 2.56 -2.34 9.03
C ILE A 99 1.58 -1.34 8.39
N SER A 100 2.03 -0.12 8.10
CA SER A 100 1.25 0.89 7.37
C SER A 100 0.88 0.39 5.97
N LEU A 101 1.81 -0.20 5.21
CA LEU A 101 1.51 -0.79 3.90
C LEU A 101 0.43 -1.88 4.00
N ALA A 102 0.53 -2.77 5.00
CA ALA A 102 -0.49 -3.80 5.28
C ALA A 102 -1.85 -3.18 5.67
N LEU A 103 -1.89 -2.16 6.52
CA LEU A 103 -3.14 -1.47 6.89
C LEU A 103 -3.77 -0.73 5.70
N SER A 104 -2.94 -0.14 4.83
CA SER A 104 -3.36 0.39 3.53
C SER A 104 -4.00 -0.70 2.67
N VAL A 105 -3.40 -1.90 2.56
CA VAL A 105 -3.98 -3.08 1.89
C VAL A 105 -5.32 -3.48 2.50
N ALA A 106 -5.40 -3.63 3.83
CA ALA A 106 -6.61 -4.06 4.54
C ALA A 106 -7.82 -3.16 4.25
N ARG A 107 -7.58 -1.87 4.01
CA ARG A 107 -8.59 -0.85 3.73
C ARG A 107 -9.27 -0.99 2.36
N ILE A 108 -8.63 -1.67 1.39
CA ILE A 108 -9.19 -1.89 0.05
C ILE A 108 -10.31 -2.93 0.08
N PHE A 109 -10.31 -3.82 1.07
CA PHE A 109 -11.31 -4.85 1.23
C PHE A 109 -12.49 -4.38 2.08
N LEU A 110 -13.70 -4.72 1.64
CA LEU A 110 -14.92 -4.40 2.35
C LEU A 110 -14.91 -5.03 3.76
N PRO A 111 -15.57 -4.39 4.75
CA PRO A 111 -15.76 -5.00 6.06
C PRO A 111 -16.43 -6.38 5.92
N GLY A 112 -15.97 -7.36 6.70
CA GLY A 112 -16.43 -8.75 6.65
C GLY A 112 -15.67 -9.67 5.69
N HIS A 113 -14.86 -9.16 4.75
CA HIS A 113 -14.12 -10.03 3.84
C HIS A 113 -12.94 -10.74 4.55
N ARG A 114 -12.85 -12.08 4.44
CA ARG A 114 -11.77 -12.90 5.02
C ARG A 114 -10.36 -12.33 4.83
N TYR A 115 -10.01 -11.83 3.63
CA TYR A 115 -8.69 -11.25 3.37
C TYR A 115 -8.34 -10.07 4.28
N ARG A 116 -9.32 -9.23 4.65
CA ARG A 116 -9.10 -8.12 5.57
C ARG A 116 -8.70 -8.58 6.98
N ILE A 117 -9.28 -9.70 7.44
CA ILE A 117 -8.93 -10.32 8.72
C ILE A 117 -7.49 -10.85 8.64
N TRP A 118 -7.14 -11.56 7.57
CA TRP A 118 -5.77 -12.03 7.33
C TRP A 118 -4.75 -10.89 7.27
N THR A 119 -5.09 -9.74 6.67
CA THR A 119 -4.19 -8.58 6.67
C THR A 119 -3.99 -7.97 8.05
N PHE A 120 -5.02 -7.94 8.92
CA PHE A 120 -4.84 -7.51 10.31
C PHE A 120 -4.00 -8.50 11.13
N ILE A 121 -4.21 -9.81 10.96
CA ILE A 121 -3.38 -10.85 11.58
C ILE A 121 -1.93 -10.69 11.13
N PHE A 122 -1.69 -10.47 9.83
CA PHE A 122 -0.35 -10.24 9.29
C PHE A 122 0.29 -8.95 9.85
N ALA A 123 -0.45 -7.85 9.95
CA ALA A 123 0.04 -6.62 10.59
C ALA A 123 0.41 -6.81 12.07
N ALA A 124 -0.35 -7.63 12.81
CA ALA A 124 0.00 -8.01 14.18
C ALA A 124 1.25 -8.89 14.25
N ILE A 125 1.42 -9.84 13.32
CA ILE A 125 2.64 -10.65 13.20
C ILE A 125 3.86 -9.75 12.91
N LEU A 126 3.75 -8.80 11.98
CA LEU A 126 4.82 -7.82 11.71
C LEU A 126 5.21 -7.03 12.97
N PHE A 127 4.23 -6.61 13.79
CA PHE A 127 4.50 -5.91 15.05
C PHE A 127 5.17 -6.80 16.10
N LEU A 128 4.81 -8.09 16.19
CA LEU A 128 5.47 -9.05 17.07
C LEU A 128 6.91 -9.35 16.62
N LEU A 129 7.16 -9.45 15.30
CA LEU A 129 8.50 -9.62 14.73
C LEU A 129 9.37 -8.38 14.95
N TYR A 130 8.82 -7.17 14.85
CA TYR A 130 9.47 -5.91 15.24
C TYR A 130 9.92 -5.95 16.70
N LEU A 131 9.00 -6.30 17.62
CA LEU A 131 9.31 -6.36 19.05
C LEU A 131 10.37 -7.43 19.34
N ALA A 132 10.28 -8.61 18.72
CA ALA A 132 11.31 -9.64 18.80
C ALA A 132 12.67 -9.13 18.29
N SER A 133 12.71 -8.42 17.15
CA SER A 133 13.95 -7.85 16.60
C SER A 133 14.58 -6.84 17.56
N LEU A 134 13.80 -5.93 18.15
CA LEU A 134 14.31 -4.99 19.15
C LEU A 134 14.79 -5.68 20.43
N LEU A 135 14.06 -6.69 20.94
CA LEU A 135 14.48 -7.45 22.11
C LEU A 135 15.79 -8.20 21.85
N ILE A 136 15.92 -8.83 20.69
CA ILE A 136 17.17 -9.47 20.26
C ILE A 136 18.30 -8.44 20.22
N THR A 137 18.13 -7.29 19.54
CA THR A 137 19.15 -6.23 19.51
C THR A 137 19.51 -5.70 20.91
N THR A 138 18.55 -5.62 21.83
CA THR A 138 18.76 -5.09 23.18
C THR A 138 19.48 -6.08 24.10
N PHE A 139 19.32 -7.40 23.89
CA PHE A 139 19.82 -8.44 24.78
C PHE A 139 20.86 -9.41 24.16
N ALA A 140 21.22 -9.24 22.88
CA ALA A 140 22.21 -10.09 22.19
C ALA A 140 23.65 -9.91 22.68
N CYS A 141 23.94 -8.84 23.43
CA CYS A 141 25.28 -8.44 23.81
C CYS A 141 25.42 -8.39 25.34
N SER A 142 26.46 -9.05 25.84
CA SER A 142 26.69 -9.19 27.29
C SER A 142 27.68 -8.13 27.81
N GLY A 143 27.56 -7.76 29.09
CA GLY A 143 28.53 -6.91 29.78
C GLY A 143 28.51 -5.40 29.45
N SER A 144 27.82 -4.96 28.40
CA SER A 144 27.62 -3.54 28.08
C SER A 144 26.23 -3.03 28.52
N PRO A 145 26.07 -1.73 28.82
CA PRO A 145 24.74 -1.14 29.02
C PRO A 145 23.90 -1.27 27.74
N TRP A 146 22.61 -1.56 27.87
CA TRP A 146 21.72 -1.84 26.73
C TRP A 146 21.68 -0.73 25.65
N TRP A 147 22.02 0.51 26.02
CA TRP A 147 22.08 1.65 25.09
C TRP A 147 23.44 1.83 24.40
N ASN A 148 24.50 1.16 24.86
CA ASN A 148 25.86 1.30 24.34
C ASN A 148 26.39 -0.08 23.92
N LEU A 149 25.77 -0.66 22.88
CA LEU A 149 26.14 -1.96 22.35
C LEU A 149 27.63 -2.00 21.96
N ASP A 150 28.38 -2.87 22.64
CA ASP A 150 29.69 -3.29 22.19
C ASP A 150 29.56 -4.58 21.35
N PHE A 151 29.72 -4.43 20.03
CA PHE A 151 29.62 -5.55 19.10
C PHE A 151 30.67 -6.64 19.31
N SER A 152 31.75 -6.39 20.04
CA SER A 152 32.76 -7.39 20.39
C SER A 152 32.28 -8.40 21.45
N HIS A 153 31.23 -8.08 22.20
CA HIS A 153 30.68 -8.90 23.29
C HIS A 153 29.27 -9.48 22.98
N CYS A 154 28.86 -9.43 21.71
CA CYS A 154 27.63 -10.07 21.21
C CYS A 154 27.85 -11.54 20.86
N VAL A 155 26.76 -12.32 20.79
CA VAL A 155 26.83 -13.74 20.45
C VAL A 155 27.15 -13.92 18.96
N THR A 156 28.42 -14.12 18.63
CA THR A 156 28.89 -14.37 17.26
C THR A 156 28.92 -15.85 16.89
N THR A 157 28.63 -16.13 15.63
CA THR A 157 28.83 -17.42 14.96
C THR A 157 30.33 -17.76 14.88
N ALA A 158 30.70 -19.02 14.66
CA ALA A 158 32.10 -19.44 14.45
C ALA A 158 32.82 -18.74 13.27
N SER A 159 32.08 -18.07 12.38
CA SER A 159 32.58 -17.23 11.29
C SER A 159 32.84 -15.76 11.68
N GLY A 160 32.61 -15.37 12.94
CA GLY A 160 32.70 -14.00 13.43
C GLY A 160 31.46 -13.12 13.17
N ALA A 161 30.40 -13.66 12.55
CA ALA A 161 29.18 -12.92 12.25
C ALA A 161 28.20 -12.92 13.44
N ASP A 162 27.67 -11.76 13.82
CA ASP A 162 26.65 -11.61 14.87
C ASP A 162 25.35 -12.37 14.52
N ILE A 163 24.90 -13.24 15.43
CA ILE A 163 23.70 -14.05 15.26
C ILE A 163 22.44 -13.18 15.29
N GLY A 164 22.41 -12.11 16.10
CA GLY A 164 21.26 -11.20 16.19
C GLY A 164 20.95 -10.56 14.84
N SER A 165 21.97 -10.05 14.17
CA SER A 165 21.91 -9.49 12.82
C SER A 165 21.46 -10.51 11.77
N ILE A 166 21.97 -11.76 11.81
CA ILE A 166 21.55 -12.83 10.88
C ILE A 166 20.05 -13.11 11.03
N VAL A 167 19.56 -13.27 12.27
CA VAL A 167 18.16 -13.53 12.56
C VAL A 167 17.30 -12.34 12.11
N GLY A 168 17.71 -11.10 12.43
CA GLY A 168 17.03 -9.88 12.01
C GLY A 168 16.88 -9.77 10.49
N VAL A 169 17.98 -9.93 9.73
CA VAL A 169 17.98 -9.85 8.26
C VAL A 169 17.19 -11.00 7.61
N THR A 170 17.21 -12.20 8.21
CA THR A 170 16.43 -13.35 7.70
C THR A 170 14.94 -13.12 7.89
N ILE A 171 14.53 -12.62 9.06
CA ILE A 171 13.14 -12.25 9.37
C ILE A 171 12.66 -11.09 8.48
N ASP A 172 13.52 -10.10 8.26
CA ASP A 172 13.27 -8.94 7.39
C ASP A 172 12.99 -9.35 5.94
N PHE A 173 13.86 -10.19 5.36
CA PHE A 173 13.68 -10.74 4.02
C PHE A 173 12.43 -11.64 3.91
N ALA A 174 12.14 -12.45 4.92
CA ALA A 174 10.94 -13.28 4.95
C ALA A 174 9.66 -12.44 5.01
N ALA A 175 9.65 -11.32 5.74
CA ALA A 175 8.52 -10.40 5.79
C ALA A 175 8.26 -9.73 4.43
N ASP A 176 9.30 -9.31 3.71
CA ASP A 176 9.17 -8.79 2.34
C ASP A 176 8.68 -9.87 1.37
N ALA A 177 9.21 -11.10 1.45
CA ALA A 177 8.74 -12.20 0.62
C ALA A 177 7.23 -12.48 0.81
N VAL A 178 6.72 -12.44 2.05
CA VAL A 178 5.27 -12.56 2.31
C VAL A 178 4.49 -11.35 1.75
N LEU A 179 5.02 -10.13 1.84
CA LEU A 179 4.43 -8.93 1.22
C LEU A 179 4.41 -8.97 -0.33
N VAL A 180 5.30 -9.73 -0.96
CA VAL A 180 5.26 -10.01 -2.41
C VAL A 180 4.25 -11.12 -2.73
N VAL A 181 4.30 -12.23 -2.00
CA VAL A 181 3.53 -13.45 -2.31
C VAL A 181 2.04 -13.31 -1.96
N ALA A 182 1.69 -12.64 -0.86
CA ALA A 182 0.30 -12.48 -0.42
C ALA A 182 -0.62 -11.80 -1.48
N PRO A 183 -0.26 -10.64 -2.09
CA PRO A 183 -1.08 -10.05 -3.13
C PRO A 183 -1.13 -10.90 -4.42
N LEU A 184 -0.04 -11.60 -4.78
CA LEU A 184 -0.03 -12.52 -5.93
C LEU A 184 -1.01 -13.68 -5.76
N LEU A 185 -0.95 -14.40 -4.63
CA LEU A 185 -1.84 -15.52 -4.33
C LEU A 185 -3.31 -15.10 -4.23
N MET A 186 -3.56 -13.87 -3.75
CA MET A 186 -4.90 -13.29 -3.75
C MET A 186 -5.41 -13.00 -5.17
N PHE A 187 -4.54 -12.56 -6.08
CA PHE A 187 -4.92 -12.18 -7.44
C PHE A 187 -5.08 -13.36 -8.40
N TRP A 188 -4.39 -14.47 -8.18
CA TRP A 188 -4.54 -15.68 -8.98
C TRP A 188 -5.92 -16.35 -8.90
N LYS A 189 -6.83 -15.88 -8.03
CA LYS A 189 -8.15 -16.48 -7.83
C LYS A 189 -9.35 -15.56 -8.12
N ILE A 190 -9.14 -14.31 -8.54
CA ILE A 190 -10.22 -13.31 -8.61
C ILE A 190 -10.09 -12.40 -9.84
N ASP A 191 -11.13 -12.35 -10.68
CA ASP A 191 -11.26 -11.41 -11.79
C ASP A 191 -11.60 -9.99 -11.31
N PHE A 192 -10.55 -9.21 -11.05
CA PHE A 192 -10.72 -7.86 -10.51
C PHE A 192 -11.07 -6.80 -11.57
N PRO A 193 -11.96 -5.83 -11.27
CA PRO A 193 -12.13 -4.60 -12.03
C PRO A 193 -10.83 -3.79 -12.20
N PRO A 194 -10.69 -2.96 -13.27
CA PRO A 194 -9.44 -2.27 -13.61
C PRO A 194 -8.80 -1.45 -12.47
N ARG A 195 -9.61 -0.86 -11.59
CA ARG A 195 -9.14 -0.05 -10.45
C ARG A 195 -8.39 -0.88 -9.40
N GLN A 196 -8.77 -2.14 -9.21
CA GLN A 196 -8.10 -3.07 -8.29
C GLN A 196 -6.87 -3.73 -8.93
N ARG A 197 -6.84 -3.89 -10.26
CA ARG A 197 -5.65 -4.37 -11.00
C ARG A 197 -4.47 -3.41 -10.89
N VAL A 198 -4.66 -2.11 -11.14
CA VAL A 198 -3.60 -1.09 -11.05
C VAL A 198 -2.98 -1.07 -9.65
N LEU A 199 -3.82 -1.09 -8.63
CA LEU A 199 -3.42 -1.10 -7.23
C LEU A 199 -2.51 -2.28 -6.88
N VAL A 200 -2.79 -3.48 -7.38
CA VAL A 200 -1.94 -4.65 -7.10
C VAL A 200 -0.69 -4.72 -7.97
N LEU A 201 -0.72 -4.16 -9.19
CA LEU A 201 0.52 -3.93 -9.94
C LEU A 201 1.47 -3.01 -9.15
N VAL A 202 0.94 -1.96 -8.52
CA VAL A 202 1.71 -1.02 -7.67
C VAL A 202 2.18 -1.68 -6.38
N LEU A 203 1.33 -2.47 -5.69
CA LEU A 203 1.76 -3.23 -4.52
C LEU A 203 2.90 -4.18 -4.87
N PHE A 204 2.73 -5.00 -5.90
CA PHE A 204 3.71 -5.99 -6.33
C PHE A 204 5.04 -5.35 -6.74
N SER A 205 5.02 -4.29 -7.56
CA SER A 205 6.26 -3.58 -7.91
C SER A 205 6.93 -2.95 -6.68
N SER A 206 6.15 -2.41 -5.75
CA SER A 206 6.67 -1.79 -4.53
C SER A 206 7.30 -2.82 -3.57
N SER A 207 6.68 -3.99 -3.40
CA SER A 207 7.23 -5.09 -2.59
C SER A 207 8.46 -5.74 -3.23
N ILE A 208 8.55 -5.78 -4.57
CA ILE A 208 9.78 -6.19 -5.27
C ILE A 208 10.91 -5.19 -4.98
N ILE A 209 10.63 -3.88 -5.03
CA ILE A 209 11.62 -2.84 -4.78
C ILE A 209 12.17 -2.93 -3.36
N THR A 210 11.34 -3.15 -2.34
CA THR A 210 11.84 -3.36 -0.96
C THR A 210 12.62 -4.67 -0.86
N MET A 211 12.11 -5.79 -1.38
CA MET A 211 12.79 -7.08 -1.35
C MET A 211 14.19 -7.04 -2.01
N ILE A 212 14.35 -6.31 -3.12
CA ILE A 212 15.65 -6.11 -3.77
C ILE A 212 16.57 -5.28 -2.87
N ALA A 213 16.09 -4.21 -2.24
CA ALA A 213 16.90 -3.41 -1.33
C ALA A 213 17.32 -4.19 -0.08
N SER A 214 16.42 -4.97 0.53
CA SER A 214 16.71 -5.86 1.66
C SER A 214 17.73 -6.94 1.27
N ALA A 215 17.64 -7.49 0.06
CA ALA A 215 18.64 -8.41 -0.47
C ALA A 215 20.01 -7.75 -0.70
N LEU A 216 20.05 -6.53 -1.26
CA LEU A 216 21.28 -5.76 -1.44
C LEU A 216 21.93 -5.39 -0.10
N TYR A 217 21.13 -5.00 0.90
CA TYR A 217 21.61 -4.76 2.26
C TYR A 217 22.19 -6.03 2.90
N CYS A 218 21.50 -7.18 2.78
CA CYS A 218 22.01 -8.47 3.24
C CYS A 218 23.36 -8.83 2.60
N ILE A 219 23.48 -8.66 1.27
CA ILE A 219 24.72 -8.88 0.53
C ILE A 219 25.82 -7.93 1.00
N ILE A 220 25.52 -6.63 1.15
CA ILE A 220 26.48 -5.60 1.60
C ILE A 220 26.91 -5.85 3.05
N TRP A 221 26.01 -6.27 3.94
CA TRP A 221 26.33 -6.62 5.33
C TRP A 221 27.24 -7.85 5.40
N TYR A 222 26.90 -8.92 4.69
CA TYR A 222 27.75 -10.12 4.63
C TYR A 222 29.12 -9.81 4.00
N ALA A 223 29.15 -8.98 2.95
CA ALA A 223 30.38 -8.49 2.34
C ALA A 223 31.19 -7.59 3.30
N ALA A 224 30.53 -6.70 4.06
CA ALA A 224 31.17 -5.82 5.03
C ALA A 224 31.94 -6.61 6.11
N SER A 225 31.37 -7.73 6.58
CA SER A 225 32.05 -8.66 7.49
C SER A 225 33.35 -9.27 6.94
N ARG A 226 33.60 -9.16 5.62
CA ARG A 226 34.77 -9.73 4.93
C ARG A 226 35.73 -8.70 4.34
N PHE A 227 35.28 -7.49 4.00
CA PHE A 227 36.07 -6.52 3.22
C PHE A 227 36.77 -5.42 4.03
N GLY A 228 36.80 -5.51 5.36
CA GLY A 228 37.65 -4.66 6.20
C GLY A 228 37.09 -3.26 6.46
N ALA A 229 37.98 -2.30 6.78
CA ALA A 229 37.63 -1.08 7.52
C ALA A 229 36.76 -0.06 6.78
N ASP A 230 36.84 0.01 5.45
CA ASP A 230 36.06 0.96 4.64
C ASP A 230 34.60 0.53 4.43
N SER A 231 34.24 -0.66 4.90
CA SER A 231 32.89 -1.20 4.79
C SER A 231 31.83 -0.45 5.60
N ARG A 232 32.23 0.31 6.64
CA ARG A 232 31.31 1.03 7.52
C ARG A 232 30.44 2.02 6.76
N LEU A 233 31.04 2.78 5.84
CA LEU A 233 30.32 3.72 4.98
C LEU A 233 29.23 3.02 4.18
N LEU A 234 29.55 1.93 3.48
CA LEU A 234 28.59 1.20 2.66
C LEU A 234 27.46 0.61 3.51
N PHE A 235 27.78 0.04 4.68
CA PHE A 235 26.80 -0.50 5.60
C PHE A 235 25.84 0.58 6.12
N THR A 236 26.35 1.69 6.65
CA THR A 236 25.54 2.80 7.17
C THR A 236 24.72 3.47 6.06
N MET A 237 25.29 3.77 4.90
CA MET A 237 24.52 4.37 3.81
C MET A 237 23.42 3.43 3.28
N MET A 238 23.66 2.12 3.27
CA MET A 238 22.66 1.14 2.81
C MET A 238 21.55 0.91 3.84
N SER A 239 21.82 0.96 5.15
CA SER A 239 20.75 0.89 6.17
C SER A 239 19.81 2.10 6.08
N HIS A 240 20.36 3.30 5.90
CA HIS A 240 19.58 4.51 5.60
C HIS A 240 18.75 4.33 4.31
N LEU A 241 19.37 3.84 3.23
CA LEU A 241 18.67 3.65 1.95
C LEU A 241 17.51 2.66 2.07
N GLN A 242 17.69 1.53 2.74
CA GLN A 242 16.63 0.52 2.92
C GLN A 242 15.47 1.05 3.78
N ALA A 243 15.76 1.74 4.88
CA ALA A 243 14.73 2.32 5.75
C ALA A 243 13.90 3.36 4.99
N THR A 244 14.59 4.33 4.38
CA THR A 244 13.96 5.40 3.58
C THR A 244 13.11 4.86 2.44
N LEU A 245 13.63 3.85 1.73
CA LEU A 245 12.94 3.25 0.59
C LEU A 245 11.68 2.51 1.03
N SER A 246 11.69 1.90 2.23
CA SER A 246 10.51 1.27 2.84
C SER A 246 9.41 2.29 3.13
N LEU A 247 9.77 3.45 3.69
CA LEU A 247 8.82 4.55 3.92
C LEU A 247 8.32 5.14 2.59
N LEU A 248 9.21 5.35 1.61
CA LEU A 248 8.85 5.84 0.27
C LEU A 248 7.88 4.88 -0.43
N VAL A 249 8.15 3.57 -0.43
CA VAL A 249 7.30 2.51 -0.98
C VAL A 249 5.93 2.47 -0.29
N CYS A 250 5.91 2.57 1.04
CA CYS A 250 4.66 2.65 1.80
C CYS A 250 3.75 3.80 1.31
N ASN A 251 4.34 4.93 0.94
CA ASN A 251 3.62 6.09 0.40
C ASN A 251 3.28 5.96 -1.09
N LEU A 252 4.12 5.29 -1.90
CA LEU A 252 3.92 5.12 -3.35
C LEU A 252 2.56 4.49 -3.69
N LEU A 253 2.08 3.53 -2.90
CA LEU A 253 0.75 2.94 -3.07
C LEU A 253 -0.34 4.01 -3.06
N VAL A 254 -0.34 4.85 -2.04
CA VAL A 254 -1.35 5.90 -1.88
C VAL A 254 -1.21 6.92 -3.01
N VAL A 255 -0.01 7.49 -3.19
CA VAL A 255 0.27 8.53 -4.18
C VAL A 255 -0.10 8.08 -5.60
N THR A 256 0.26 6.86 -5.98
CA THR A 256 -0.09 6.32 -7.31
C THR A 256 -1.60 6.17 -7.49
N MET A 257 -2.32 5.73 -6.46
CA MET A 257 -3.79 5.69 -6.50
C MET A 257 -4.44 7.09 -6.59
N LEU A 258 -3.80 8.13 -6.03
CA LEU A 258 -4.25 9.52 -6.20
C LEU A 258 -4.06 9.99 -7.65
N ILE A 259 -2.87 9.76 -8.21
CA ILE A 259 -2.53 10.11 -9.59
C ILE A 259 -3.46 9.39 -10.56
N TYR A 260 -3.62 8.07 -10.42
CA TYR A 260 -4.52 7.26 -11.24
C TYR A 260 -5.96 7.78 -11.19
N ARG A 261 -6.48 8.11 -9.99
CA ARG A 261 -7.83 8.68 -9.84
C ARG A 261 -7.96 10.06 -10.50
N LYS A 262 -6.94 10.91 -10.42
CA LYS A 262 -6.93 12.25 -11.03
C LYS A 262 -6.87 12.17 -12.57
N LEU A 263 -6.00 11.32 -13.12
CA LEU A 263 -5.88 11.10 -14.56
C LEU A 263 -7.18 10.55 -15.15
N ARG A 264 -7.72 9.48 -14.56
CA ARG A 264 -8.98 8.88 -15.01
C ARG A 264 -10.17 9.82 -14.87
N GLY A 265 -10.25 10.63 -13.80
CA GLY A 265 -11.29 11.64 -13.68
C GLY A 265 -11.20 12.73 -14.77
N SER A 266 -9.98 13.10 -15.17
CA SER A 266 -9.77 14.01 -16.31
C SER A 266 -10.20 13.38 -17.64
N GLU A 267 -9.96 12.09 -17.84
CA GLU A 267 -10.37 11.35 -19.02
C GLU A 267 -11.90 11.21 -19.11
N GLU A 268 -12.56 10.82 -18.02
CA GLU A 268 -14.03 10.73 -17.92
C GLU A 268 -14.69 12.11 -18.20
N ILE A 269 -14.07 13.22 -17.74
CA ILE A 269 -14.52 14.59 -18.07
C ILE A 269 -14.29 14.94 -19.55
N LEU A 270 -13.17 14.53 -20.14
CA LEU A 270 -12.85 14.80 -21.54
C LEU A 270 -13.80 14.07 -22.49
N GLN A 271 -14.07 12.78 -22.22
CA GLN A 271 -15.06 11.97 -22.95
C GLN A 271 -16.48 12.57 -22.83
N ALA A 272 -16.88 13.01 -21.62
CA ALA A 272 -18.17 13.67 -21.40
C ALA A 272 -18.30 15.07 -22.04
N ARG A 273 -17.19 15.70 -22.46
CA ARG A 273 -17.19 16.90 -23.31
C ARG A 273 -17.29 16.54 -24.79
N ALA A 274 -16.54 15.54 -25.26
CA ALA A 274 -16.61 15.06 -26.63
C ALA A 274 -18.02 14.56 -27.01
N ALA A 275 -18.67 13.78 -26.15
CA ALA A 275 -20.03 13.31 -26.35
C ALA A 275 -21.07 14.46 -26.44
N ARG A 276 -20.86 15.56 -25.70
CA ARG A 276 -21.70 16.76 -25.80
C ARG A 276 -21.50 17.51 -27.12
N HIS A 277 -20.27 17.65 -27.59
CA HIS A 277 -20.02 18.27 -28.89
C HIS A 277 -20.63 17.48 -30.06
N LEU A 278 -20.60 16.15 -30.01
CA LEU A 278 -21.26 15.31 -31.02
C LEU A 278 -22.78 15.49 -31.02
N THR A 279 -23.42 15.46 -29.85
CA THR A 279 -24.88 15.63 -29.73
C THR A 279 -25.38 17.04 -30.05
N ASP A 280 -24.60 18.09 -29.76
CA ASP A 280 -24.93 19.45 -30.18
C ASP A 280 -24.71 19.64 -31.70
N SER A 281 -23.70 19.01 -32.29
CA SER A 281 -23.50 19.02 -33.75
C SER A 281 -24.64 18.33 -34.47
N GLU A 282 -25.04 17.13 -34.03
CA GLU A 282 -26.12 16.34 -34.63
C GLU A 282 -27.45 17.10 -34.64
N LYS A 283 -27.83 17.70 -33.50
CA LYS A 283 -29.03 18.56 -33.38
C LYS A 283 -28.99 19.74 -34.33
N ARG A 284 -27.82 20.35 -34.54
CA ARG A 284 -27.66 21.48 -35.44
C ARG A 284 -27.93 21.06 -36.89
N THR A 285 -27.37 19.93 -37.31
CA THR A 285 -27.64 19.34 -38.63
C THR A 285 -29.12 18.99 -38.80
N THR A 286 -29.78 18.40 -37.79
CA THR A 286 -31.22 18.08 -37.90
C THR A 286 -32.10 19.33 -38.02
N HIS A 287 -31.76 20.40 -37.31
CA HIS A 287 -32.49 21.68 -37.40
C HIS A 287 -32.27 22.39 -38.74
N GLU A 288 -31.10 22.23 -39.34
CA GLU A 288 -30.76 22.80 -40.64
C GLU A 288 -31.49 22.05 -41.77
N THR A 289 -31.39 20.71 -41.82
CA THR A 289 -32.17 19.88 -42.77
C THR A 289 -33.67 20.09 -42.65
N ARG A 290 -34.20 20.35 -41.44
CA ARG A 290 -35.63 20.65 -41.26
C ARG A 290 -36.02 22.04 -41.76
N ARG A 291 -35.11 23.02 -41.76
CA ARG A 291 -35.37 24.37 -42.31
C ARG A 291 -35.31 24.41 -43.83
N THR A 292 -34.54 23.54 -44.49
CA THR A 292 -34.54 23.42 -45.96
C THR A 292 -35.72 22.63 -46.53
N ALA A 293 -36.61 22.10 -45.68
CA ALA A 293 -37.81 21.35 -46.08
C ALA A 293 -39.11 22.19 -46.08
N GLU A 294 -39.05 23.47 -45.70
CA GLU A 294 -40.20 24.39 -45.67
C GLU A 294 -40.03 25.52 -46.70
N ASP A 295 -40.06 25.16 -47.99
CA ASP A 295 -40.46 26.08 -49.07
C ASP A 295 -41.46 25.38 -50.01
N PRO A 296 -42.78 25.49 -49.76
CA PRO A 296 -43.81 24.92 -50.61
C PRO A 296 -44.05 25.79 -51.85
N GLY A 297 -43.07 25.83 -52.75
CA GLY A 297 -43.20 26.38 -54.09
C GLY A 297 -44.20 25.59 -54.93
N ASN A 298 -45.40 26.16 -55.15
CA ASN A 298 -46.47 25.57 -55.95
C ASN A 298 -46.02 25.11 -57.34
N TYR A 299 -45.93 23.78 -57.55
CA TYR A 299 -45.96 23.16 -58.87
C TYR A 299 -46.88 21.95 -58.90
N THR A 300 -48.09 22.17 -59.42
CA THR A 300 -49.06 21.11 -59.69
C THR A 300 -48.59 20.27 -60.86
N THR A 301 -47.92 19.15 -60.61
CA THR A 301 -47.60 18.16 -61.66
C THR A 301 -48.02 16.78 -61.19
N THR A 302 -49.11 16.29 -61.77
CA THR A 302 -49.61 14.92 -61.59
C THR A 302 -48.62 13.92 -62.19
N ALA A 303 -48.06 13.05 -61.36
CA ALA A 303 -47.32 11.86 -61.76
C ALA A 303 -47.91 10.62 -61.04
N PRO A 304 -47.92 9.43 -61.67
CA PRO A 304 -48.75 8.32 -61.22
C PRO A 304 -48.16 7.54 -60.03
N SER A 305 -49.04 7.11 -59.13
CA SER A 305 -48.72 6.16 -58.05
C SER A 305 -48.44 4.77 -58.63
N TYR A 306 -47.19 4.30 -58.55
CA TYR A 306 -46.83 2.92 -58.84
C TYR A 306 -46.76 2.09 -57.55
N THR A 307 -47.69 1.15 -57.42
CA THR A 307 -47.75 0.21 -56.30
C THR A 307 -46.69 -0.87 -56.49
N VAL A 308 -45.61 -0.84 -55.70
CA VAL A 308 -44.61 -1.92 -55.69
C VAL A 308 -45.18 -3.10 -54.91
N ILE A 309 -45.42 -4.22 -55.60
CA ILE A 309 -45.84 -5.50 -55.01
C ILE A 309 -44.58 -6.30 -54.66
N PRO A 310 -44.31 -6.61 -53.38
CA PRO A 310 -43.32 -7.63 -53.03
C PRO A 310 -43.95 -9.00 -53.22
N ILE A 311 -43.43 -9.78 -54.17
CA ILE A 311 -43.84 -11.18 -54.37
C ILE A 311 -43.33 -12.01 -53.19
N SER A 312 -44.24 -12.68 -52.49
CA SER A 312 -43.92 -13.67 -51.46
C SER A 312 -43.45 -14.99 -52.09
N SER A 313 -42.22 -15.41 -51.80
CA SER A 313 -41.80 -16.81 -51.93
C SER A 313 -41.91 -17.52 -50.58
N ALA A 314 -42.42 -18.75 -50.60
CA ALA A 314 -42.85 -19.45 -49.40
C ALA A 314 -41.69 -20.03 -48.57
N SER A 315 -41.91 -20.15 -47.26
CA SER A 315 -41.33 -21.20 -46.42
C SER A 315 -42.34 -21.52 -45.31
N ASP A 316 -42.92 -22.71 -45.36
CA ASP A 316 -43.76 -23.24 -44.28
C ASP A 316 -42.96 -23.40 -42.98
N SER A 317 -43.55 -23.02 -41.84
CA SER A 317 -44.14 -24.01 -40.92
C SER A 317 -44.46 -23.40 -39.54
N SER A 318 -45.61 -23.80 -38.98
CA SER A 318 -45.96 -23.89 -37.55
C SER A 318 -45.41 -22.86 -36.54
N GLY A 319 -46.21 -22.14 -35.75
CA GLY A 319 -47.67 -22.17 -35.67
C GLY A 319 -48.23 -21.51 -34.41
N ARG A 320 -49.27 -20.70 -34.62
CA ARG A 320 -50.53 -20.69 -33.85
C ARG A 320 -50.50 -20.22 -32.37
N GLN A 321 -51.03 -18.99 -32.20
CA GLN A 321 -52.03 -18.58 -31.18
C GLN A 321 -51.57 -18.32 -29.72
N THR A 322 -52.12 -17.35 -28.97
CA THR A 322 -53.06 -16.25 -29.30
C THR A 322 -52.81 -15.03 -28.41
N SER A 323 -53.24 -13.87 -28.90
CA SER A 323 -53.47 -12.61 -28.17
C SER A 323 -54.17 -12.75 -26.80
N THR A 324 -53.89 -11.83 -25.87
CA THR A 324 -54.85 -10.74 -25.55
C THR A 324 -54.26 -9.59 -24.74
N LEU A 325 -54.93 -8.44 -24.88
CA LEU A 325 -54.62 -7.12 -24.34
C LEU A 325 -55.28 -6.93 -22.95
N SER A 326 -54.58 -6.36 -21.96
CA SER A 326 -55.21 -5.61 -20.86
C SER A 326 -54.22 -4.72 -20.10
N SER A 327 -54.72 -3.73 -19.38
CA SER A 327 -53.96 -2.58 -18.85
C SER A 327 -54.19 -2.30 -17.36
N ARG A 328 -53.09 -2.29 -16.56
CA ARG A 328 -52.96 -1.68 -15.20
C ARG A 328 -53.89 -2.25 -14.09
N PRO A 329 -53.74 -1.89 -12.78
CA PRO A 329 -52.62 -1.26 -12.04
C PRO A 329 -52.18 -2.06 -10.77
N PHE A 330 -51.20 -1.52 -10.04
CA PHE A 330 -50.94 -1.59 -8.57
C PHE A 330 -51.45 -2.78 -7.71
N SER A 331 -50.52 -3.43 -7.00
CA SER A 331 -50.74 -3.92 -5.62
C SER A 331 -49.42 -4.10 -4.84
N ASN A 332 -49.44 -3.74 -3.54
CA ASN A 332 -48.37 -4.02 -2.59
C ASN A 332 -48.75 -5.25 -1.74
N ALA A 333 -47.81 -6.18 -1.55
CA ALA A 333 -47.67 -7.09 -0.39
C ALA A 333 -46.24 -7.68 -0.44
N SER A 334 -45.42 -7.83 0.60
CA SER A 334 -45.62 -8.03 2.06
C SER A 334 -46.04 -9.44 2.47
N GLU A 335 -45.07 -10.36 2.50
CA GLU A 335 -44.99 -11.56 3.37
C GLU A 335 -43.50 -11.97 3.43
N ALA A 336 -42.79 -12.19 4.55
CA ALA A 336 -43.08 -12.52 5.96
C ALA A 336 -43.14 -14.02 6.30
N ILE A 337 -41.96 -14.67 6.36
CA ILE A 337 -41.67 -15.97 7.01
C ILE A 337 -40.20 -15.88 7.50
N ALA A 338 -39.76 -16.20 8.72
CA ALA A 338 -40.44 -16.61 9.95
C ALA A 338 -39.65 -16.16 11.21
N SER A 339 -40.41 -15.86 12.27
CA SER A 339 -40.33 -16.41 13.64
C SER A 339 -39.36 -17.60 13.90
N SER A 340 -38.86 -17.89 15.12
CA SER A 340 -39.09 -17.38 16.49
C SER A 340 -38.13 -18.06 17.50
N TYR A 341 -38.30 -17.76 18.81
CA TYR A 341 -37.68 -18.32 20.03
C TYR A 341 -36.44 -17.59 20.56
N TYR A 342 -36.59 -16.69 21.56
CA TYR A 342 -36.84 -16.89 23.02
C TYR A 342 -35.56 -17.37 23.75
N SER A 343 -35.16 -16.84 24.93
CA SER A 343 -35.69 -15.71 25.73
C SER A 343 -34.66 -15.18 26.74
N ASN A 344 -34.93 -14.01 27.32
CA ASN A 344 -34.25 -13.49 28.51
C ASN A 344 -35.03 -13.82 29.80
N SER A 345 -34.32 -14.13 30.90
CA SER A 345 -34.56 -13.64 32.29
C SER A 345 -33.55 -14.31 33.24
N PHE A 346 -32.73 -13.66 34.09
CA PHE A 346 -32.85 -12.59 35.12
C PHE A 346 -33.21 -13.08 36.55
N LEU A 347 -32.28 -12.87 37.51
CA LEU A 347 -32.38 -12.99 39.00
C LEU A 347 -32.76 -14.41 39.52
N THR A 348 -32.38 -14.94 40.69
CA THR A 348 -31.66 -14.52 41.93
C THR A 348 -31.07 -15.82 42.57
N ASP A 349 -30.31 -15.92 43.67
CA ASP A 349 -29.97 -14.99 44.77
C ASP A 349 -28.58 -15.31 45.44
N SER A 350 -28.41 -14.91 46.71
CA SER A 350 -27.20 -14.89 47.54
C SER A 350 -26.78 -16.16 48.33
N THR A 351 -25.58 -16.04 48.94
CA THR A 351 -25.17 -16.41 50.34
C THR A 351 -24.31 -17.66 50.69
N THR A 352 -23.16 -17.34 51.32
CA THR A 352 -22.43 -17.97 52.47
C THR A 352 -21.48 -19.19 52.37
N GLN A 353 -20.27 -18.97 52.93
CA GLN A 353 -19.43 -19.87 53.77
C GLN A 353 -18.72 -21.11 53.15
N ASP A 354 -17.55 -21.58 53.61
CA ASP A 354 -16.52 -21.06 54.55
C ASP A 354 -15.18 -21.83 54.36
N SER A 355 -14.05 -21.28 54.81
CA SER A 355 -12.75 -21.95 55.10
C SER A 355 -12.01 -22.68 53.95
N GLY A 356 -10.67 -22.86 53.94
CA GLY A 356 -9.60 -22.34 54.81
C GLY A 356 -8.28 -23.12 54.60
N ARG A 357 -7.12 -22.50 54.94
CA ARG A 357 -5.75 -23.10 55.03
C ARG A 357 -5.26 -24.01 53.88
N SER A 358 -4.17 -23.68 53.22
CA SER A 358 -2.80 -23.77 53.80
C SER A 358 -1.79 -22.97 52.99
#